data_AF-A0A6I1KDB3-F1
#
_entry.id   AF-A0A6I1KDB3-F1
#
_cell.length_a   1.000
_cell.length_b   1.000
_cell.length_c   1.000
_cell.angle_alpha   90.00
_cell.angle_beta   90.00
_cell.angle_gamma   90.00
#
_symmetry.space_group_name_H-M   'P 1'
#
loop_
_entity.id
_entity.type
_entity.pdbx_description
1 polymer ?
#
loop_
_entity_poly.entity_id
_entity_poly.type
_entity_poly.pdbx_seq_one_letter_code
_entity_poly.pdbx_strand_id
1 'polypeptide(L)'
;MNTYKTTMKYMGILLILLFMLTGCNHKEHAPDAAAGDKFEPIRVTAYSARSELFMEYDQPMAGEKAGFLIHLTRLADFKPVTEGSLKLIFTPAAGEPLTFTLPAPTRPGIFKVEATLANPGKYALKLITDGKGFGDEISVSEVQVLNKGEKPADGHAGGGGAIAFLKEQQWVVDFMVAQPVRKDLGSFVPTTGELVPVSNAEATVSAPLSGIISTVKQLPFIGKKVAKGEVVALIDPPIRPDGGIGQLGAAYAEAKNRVALAQKEYDRAKRLHEAKIAPLKRVEEAELTLSSARAALEPLEKAMGNVKGEGGGRIAVRAPVSGTVVEVTAGAGKGVEAGQPILRIVNTGTLWLKANIPATEIGTAGKSLNATFTVAGLTDEFKPSRLVSVGDMLDPQTRTLPVLFEVPNQSGRLKVGLFANVAIRTGSVAGALAVPKDALIEDEARWFVFIQPSGEAFDRREVKIGVEDGGFVQITSGLKGDERVVTRGAYYVKQAESAAKGGADQGHGH
;
A
#
# COMPACT_ATOMS: atom_id res chain seq x y z
N MET A 1 20.46 39.24 -43.40
CA MET A 1 21.91 39.01 -43.33
C MET A 1 22.13 37.50 -43.28
N ASN A 2 22.69 36.93 -44.36
CA ASN A 2 23.23 35.57 -44.59
C ASN A 2 22.51 34.33 -44.00
N THR A 3 21.79 33.52 -44.79
CA THR A 3 22.23 32.43 -45.71
C THR A 3 22.83 31.17 -45.07
N TYR A 4 22.09 30.07 -45.16
CA TYR A 4 22.50 28.70 -45.57
C TYR A 4 21.30 28.17 -46.40
N LYS A 5 21.30 28.01 -47.74
CA LYS A 5 22.04 27.07 -48.62
C LYS A 5 22.02 25.64 -48.05
N THR A 6 21.52 24.58 -48.72
CA THR A 6 21.35 24.33 -50.16
C THR A 6 20.49 23.07 -50.43
N THR A 7 19.62 23.16 -51.45
CA THR A 7 19.28 22.17 -52.51
C THR A 7 18.74 20.76 -52.22
N MET A 8 17.51 20.50 -52.69
CA MET A 8 17.25 19.42 -53.66
C MET A 8 16.07 19.78 -54.60
N LYS A 9 16.38 20.19 -55.83
CA LYS A 9 15.52 20.10 -57.04
C LYS A 9 16.01 18.82 -57.76
N TYR A 10 15.18 17.93 -58.29
CA TYR A 10 14.38 18.14 -59.49
C TYR A 10 13.18 17.20 -59.58
N MET A 11 12.14 17.76 -60.15
CA MET A 11 10.86 17.19 -60.50
C MET A 11 10.87 16.79 -61.98
N GLY A 12 10.18 15.70 -62.30
CA GLY A 12 9.57 15.47 -63.61
C GLY A 12 10.03 14.21 -64.34
N ILE A 13 9.11 13.24 -64.51
CA ILE A 13 8.55 12.85 -65.82
C ILE A 13 7.46 11.78 -65.58
N LEU A 14 6.22 12.19 -65.86
CA LEU A 14 5.19 11.52 -66.68
C LEU A 14 5.14 9.97 -66.67
N LEU A 15 4.02 9.38 -66.20
CA LEU A 15 3.52 8.17 -66.85
C LEU A 15 1.98 8.13 -66.94
N ILE A 16 1.56 7.92 -68.18
CA ILE A 16 0.24 7.96 -68.79
C ILE A 16 -0.68 6.84 -68.32
N LEU A 17 -1.97 7.18 -68.12
CA LEU A 17 -3.11 6.26 -68.10
C LEU A 17 -3.22 5.52 -69.45
N LEU A 18 -3.29 4.19 -69.43
CA LEU A 18 -3.80 3.42 -70.58
C LEU A 18 -4.81 2.37 -70.11
N PHE A 19 -6.08 2.64 -70.44
CA PHE A 19 -7.17 1.68 -70.48
C PHE A 19 -6.89 0.64 -71.58
N MET A 20 -6.92 -0.65 -71.25
CA MET A 20 -7.03 -1.74 -72.23
C MET A 20 -8.20 -2.62 -71.80
N LEU A 21 -9.35 -2.34 -72.41
CA LEU A 21 -10.45 -3.29 -72.56
C LEU A 21 -9.97 -4.40 -73.50
N THR A 22 -9.88 -5.63 -72.99
CA THR A 22 -9.92 -6.83 -73.84
C THR A 22 -10.98 -7.77 -73.28
N GLY A 23 -12.00 -8.00 -74.08
CA GLY A 23 -13.05 -8.97 -73.83
C GLY A 23 -12.71 -10.35 -74.38
N CYS A 24 -13.49 -11.32 -73.87
CA CYS A 24 -13.71 -12.69 -74.36
C CYS A 24 -12.59 -13.71 -74.10
N ASN A 25 -12.84 -14.63 -73.16
CA ASN A 25 -13.22 -15.99 -73.60
C ASN A 25 -13.94 -16.77 -72.50
N HIS A 26 -15.15 -17.22 -72.82
CA HIS A 26 -15.94 -18.16 -72.04
C HIS A 26 -15.34 -19.56 -72.29
N LYS A 27 -14.65 -20.11 -71.29
CA LYS A 27 -14.33 -21.54 -71.23
C LYS A 27 -14.95 -22.09 -69.96
N GLU A 28 -16.06 -22.78 -70.15
CA GLU A 28 -16.60 -23.73 -69.19
C GLU A 28 -15.48 -24.72 -68.81
N HIS A 29 -15.01 -24.63 -67.57
CA HIS A 29 -14.28 -25.71 -66.94
C HIS A 29 -15.31 -26.59 -66.21
N ALA A 30 -15.30 -27.86 -66.58
CA ALA A 30 -16.05 -28.94 -65.97
C ALA A 30 -15.84 -28.96 -64.43
N PRO A 31 -16.84 -29.41 -63.65
CA PRO A 31 -16.70 -29.46 -62.20
C PRO A 31 -15.66 -30.52 -61.84
N ASP A 32 -14.50 -30.06 -61.35
CA ASP A 32 -13.54 -30.92 -60.69
C ASP A 32 -14.17 -31.49 -59.42
N ALA A 33 -13.93 -32.79 -59.26
CA ALA A 33 -14.31 -33.70 -58.20
C ALA A 33 -14.62 -33.07 -56.81
N ALA A 34 -15.81 -33.41 -56.31
CA ALA A 34 -16.17 -33.61 -54.91
C ALA A 34 -15.32 -32.87 -53.86
N ALA A 35 -15.81 -31.71 -53.43
CA ALA A 35 -15.45 -31.16 -52.13
C ALA A 35 -15.87 -32.17 -51.04
N GLY A 36 -14.91 -32.91 -50.50
CA GLY A 36 -15.14 -33.72 -49.30
C GLY A 36 -15.46 -32.81 -48.12
N ASP A 37 -16.54 -33.12 -47.38
CA ASP A 37 -16.90 -32.51 -46.10
C ASP A 37 -15.65 -32.48 -45.19
N LYS A 38 -14.94 -31.34 -45.10
CA LYS A 38 -13.88 -31.16 -44.12
C LYS A 38 -14.51 -30.64 -42.83
N PHE A 39 -14.58 -31.50 -41.84
CA PHE A 39 -15.06 -31.18 -40.50
C PHE A 39 -14.15 -30.15 -39.81
N GLU A 40 -14.70 -29.38 -38.86
CA GLU A 40 -13.88 -28.49 -38.04
C GLU A 40 -12.85 -29.30 -37.23
N PRO A 41 -11.61 -28.79 -37.08
CA PRO A 41 -10.59 -29.49 -36.31
C PRO A 41 -10.99 -29.59 -34.84
N ILE A 42 -10.76 -30.75 -34.25
CA ILE A 42 -11.01 -31.02 -32.84
C ILE A 42 -9.91 -30.35 -32.02
N ARG A 43 -10.31 -29.49 -31.08
CA ARG A 43 -9.39 -28.77 -30.20
C ARG A 43 -9.43 -29.35 -28.80
N VAL A 44 -8.27 -29.67 -28.25
CA VAL A 44 -8.15 -30.21 -26.89
C VAL A 44 -7.12 -29.42 -26.11
N THR A 45 -7.49 -29.01 -24.90
CA THR A 45 -6.59 -28.37 -23.96
C THR A 45 -6.44 -29.25 -22.73
N ALA A 46 -5.20 -29.53 -22.34
CA ALA A 46 -4.90 -30.31 -21.14
C ALA A 46 -3.78 -29.64 -20.35
N TYR A 47 -3.79 -29.83 -19.03
CA TYR A 47 -2.78 -29.28 -18.15
C TYR A 47 -2.16 -30.39 -17.31
N SER A 48 -0.85 -30.29 -17.09
CA SER A 48 -0.14 -31.00 -16.03
C SER A 48 0.26 -30.00 -14.93
N ALA A 49 1.11 -30.42 -14.01
CA ALA A 49 1.75 -29.52 -13.05
C ALA A 49 2.76 -28.55 -13.69
N ARG A 50 3.28 -28.86 -14.89
CA ARG A 50 4.40 -28.13 -15.52
C ARG A 50 4.09 -27.55 -16.89
N SER A 51 3.08 -28.07 -17.59
CA SER A 51 2.78 -27.70 -18.96
C SER A 51 1.31 -27.52 -19.22
N GLU A 52 1.02 -26.69 -20.21
CA GLU A 52 -0.24 -26.65 -20.93
C GLU A 52 -0.01 -27.25 -22.32
N LEU A 53 -0.89 -28.19 -22.68
CA LEU A 53 -1.04 -28.73 -24.02
C LEU A 53 -2.26 -28.07 -24.66
N PHE A 54 -2.08 -27.51 -25.86
CA PHE A 54 -3.16 -27.19 -26.77
C PHE A 54 -2.94 -27.97 -28.06
N MET A 55 -3.84 -28.89 -28.37
CA MET A 55 -3.74 -29.80 -29.51
C MET A 55 -4.93 -29.63 -30.44
N GLU A 56 -4.65 -29.58 -31.74
CA GLU A 56 -5.64 -29.53 -32.81
C GLU A 56 -5.43 -30.73 -33.73
N TYR A 57 -6.49 -31.43 -34.08
CA TYR A 57 -6.42 -32.57 -34.99
C TYR A 57 -7.73 -32.78 -35.75
N ASP A 58 -7.61 -33.27 -36.97
CA ASP A 58 -8.79 -33.70 -37.74
C ASP A 58 -9.35 -34.99 -37.16
N GLN A 59 -10.66 -35.21 -37.28
CA GLN A 59 -11.34 -36.42 -36.81
C GLN A 59 -10.63 -37.68 -37.35
N PRO A 60 -9.95 -38.49 -36.50
CA PRO A 60 -9.21 -39.65 -36.98
C PRO A 60 -10.17 -40.74 -37.48
N MET A 61 -9.87 -41.27 -38.67
CA MET A 61 -10.58 -42.39 -39.30
C MET A 61 -9.71 -43.64 -39.26
N ALA A 62 -10.30 -44.79 -38.93
CA ALA A 62 -9.57 -46.05 -38.79
C ALA A 62 -8.79 -46.39 -40.07
N GLY A 63 -7.47 -46.57 -39.93
CA GLY A 63 -6.54 -46.89 -41.03
C GLY A 63 -6.14 -45.72 -41.92
N GLU A 64 -6.65 -44.51 -41.69
CA GLU A 64 -6.26 -43.30 -42.43
C GLU A 64 -5.27 -42.45 -41.64
N LYS A 65 -4.53 -41.58 -42.34
CA LYS A 65 -3.62 -40.64 -41.70
C LYS A 65 -4.41 -39.47 -41.13
N ALA A 66 -4.21 -39.20 -39.83
CA ALA A 66 -4.73 -38.00 -39.18
C ALA A 66 -3.56 -37.11 -38.72
N GLY A 67 -3.66 -35.81 -38.99
CA GLY A 67 -2.68 -34.83 -38.56
C GLY A 67 -2.97 -34.33 -37.15
N PHE A 68 -1.94 -34.26 -36.32
CA PHE A 68 -1.99 -33.69 -34.97
C PHE A 68 -1.01 -32.52 -34.89
N LEU A 69 -1.54 -31.34 -34.58
CA LEU A 69 -0.81 -30.12 -34.29
C LEU A 69 -0.80 -29.88 -32.78
N ILE A 70 0.38 -29.85 -32.18
CA ILE A 70 0.54 -29.79 -30.73
C ILE A 70 1.32 -28.54 -30.35
N HIS A 71 0.72 -27.69 -29.54
CA HIS A 71 1.34 -26.55 -28.89
C HIS A 71 1.63 -26.88 -27.42
N LEU A 72 2.90 -26.82 -27.03
CA LEU A 72 3.35 -27.04 -25.66
C LEU A 72 3.90 -25.76 -25.04
N THR A 73 3.25 -25.35 -23.95
CA THR A 73 3.59 -24.15 -23.18
C THR A 73 4.04 -24.58 -21.78
N ARG A 74 5.15 -24.03 -21.29
CA ARG A 74 5.61 -24.23 -19.92
C ARG A 74 4.81 -23.36 -18.97
N LEU A 75 4.25 -23.90 -17.89
CA LEU A 75 3.46 -23.11 -16.93
C LEU A 75 4.31 -22.19 -16.05
N ALA A 76 5.62 -22.45 -15.92
CA ALA A 76 6.51 -21.63 -15.08
C ALA A 76 6.67 -20.19 -15.60
N ASP A 77 6.73 -20.01 -16.91
CA ASP A 77 6.98 -18.74 -17.59
C ASP A 77 5.98 -18.44 -18.73
N PHE A 78 5.07 -19.38 -19.01
CA PHE A 78 4.12 -19.34 -20.11
C PHE A 78 4.76 -19.19 -21.50
N LYS A 79 5.99 -19.69 -21.64
CA LYS A 79 6.77 -19.67 -22.89
C LYS A 79 6.75 -21.05 -23.58
N PRO A 80 7.00 -21.10 -24.90
CA PRO A 80 6.93 -22.35 -25.65
C PRO A 80 8.07 -23.29 -25.26
N VAL A 81 7.81 -24.61 -25.27
CA VAL A 81 8.85 -25.63 -25.16
C VAL A 81 9.72 -25.61 -26.43
N THR A 82 10.99 -25.24 -26.31
CA THR A 82 11.89 -25.01 -27.46
C THR A 82 12.83 -26.18 -27.77
N GLU A 83 13.01 -27.11 -26.84
CA GLU A 83 13.96 -28.21 -26.93
C GLU A 83 13.38 -29.47 -26.30
N GLY A 84 13.91 -30.63 -26.68
CA GLY A 84 13.49 -31.94 -26.17
C GLY A 84 12.59 -32.70 -27.14
N SER A 85 12.48 -34.00 -26.88
CA SER A 85 11.64 -34.90 -27.66
C SER A 85 10.24 -34.99 -27.05
N LEU A 86 9.25 -35.30 -27.90
CA LEU A 86 7.87 -35.53 -27.51
C LEU A 86 7.41 -36.90 -27.98
N LYS A 87 7.02 -37.76 -27.03
CA LYS A 87 6.41 -39.06 -27.30
C LYS A 87 4.91 -38.95 -27.13
N LEU A 88 4.16 -39.34 -28.16
CA LEU A 88 2.71 -39.51 -28.10
C LEU A 88 2.40 -41.00 -28.02
N ILE A 89 1.68 -41.41 -26.97
CA ILE A 89 1.31 -42.79 -26.71
C ILE A 89 -0.21 -42.91 -26.79
N PHE A 90 -0.71 -43.52 -27.85
CA PHE A 90 -2.12 -43.81 -28.07
C PHE A 90 -2.41 -45.23 -27.57
N THR A 91 -3.21 -45.35 -26.51
CA THR A 91 -3.55 -46.63 -25.88
C THR A 91 -4.99 -47.00 -26.21
N PRO A 92 -5.25 -48.01 -27.06
CA PRO A 92 -6.61 -48.48 -27.33
C PRO A 92 -7.19 -49.23 -26.13
N ALA A 93 -8.52 -49.38 -26.08
CA ALA A 93 -9.19 -50.21 -25.08
C ALA A 93 -8.81 -51.71 -25.17
N ALA A 94 -8.44 -52.17 -26.37
CA ALA A 94 -7.92 -53.51 -26.62
C ALA A 94 -6.81 -53.45 -27.68
N GLY A 95 -5.66 -54.07 -27.40
CA GLY A 95 -4.48 -54.07 -28.26
C GLY A 95 -3.27 -53.36 -27.63
N GLU A 96 -2.16 -53.33 -28.37
CA GLU A 96 -0.91 -52.70 -27.92
C GLU A 96 -0.93 -51.17 -28.12
N PRO A 97 -0.32 -50.39 -27.22
CA PRO A 97 -0.17 -48.94 -27.39
C PRO A 97 0.67 -48.57 -28.61
N LEU A 98 0.25 -47.56 -29.36
CA LEU A 98 1.02 -46.98 -30.46
C LEU A 98 1.82 -45.77 -29.96
N THR A 99 3.13 -45.78 -30.19
CA THR A 99 4.02 -44.69 -29.78
C THR A 99 4.62 -43.97 -30.98
N PHE A 100 4.47 -42.65 -31.02
CA PHE A 100 5.11 -41.77 -32.00
C PHE A 100 6.12 -40.88 -31.28
N THR A 101 7.37 -40.88 -31.72
CA THR A 101 8.43 -40.04 -31.11
C THR A 101 8.82 -38.92 -32.06
N LEU A 102 8.74 -37.69 -31.57
CA LEU A 102 9.13 -36.48 -32.28
C LEU A 102 10.42 -35.95 -31.64
N PRO A 103 11.55 -35.93 -32.37
CA PRO A 103 12.85 -35.63 -31.77
C PRO A 103 13.01 -34.18 -31.30
N ALA A 104 12.27 -33.25 -31.92
CA ALA A 104 12.32 -31.82 -31.63
C ALA A 104 11.05 -31.12 -32.14
N PRO A 105 10.72 -29.93 -31.62
CA PRO A 105 9.63 -29.12 -32.16
C PRO A 105 9.98 -28.56 -33.55
N THR A 106 8.98 -28.46 -34.43
CA THR A 106 9.12 -27.89 -35.79
C THR A 106 9.29 -26.36 -35.79
N ARG A 107 8.71 -25.70 -34.78
CA ARG A 107 8.84 -24.29 -34.42
C ARG A 107 8.79 -24.22 -32.89
N PRO A 108 9.32 -23.18 -32.22
CA PRO A 108 9.22 -23.04 -30.76
C PRO A 108 7.82 -23.41 -30.24
N GLY A 109 7.71 -24.48 -29.44
CA GLY A 109 6.47 -24.96 -28.85
C GLY A 109 5.58 -25.83 -29.73
N ILE A 110 5.87 -25.96 -31.03
CA ILE A 110 4.97 -26.60 -32.02
C ILE A 110 5.53 -27.93 -32.51
N PHE A 111 4.79 -29.00 -32.23
CA PHE A 111 5.05 -30.35 -32.71
C PHE A 111 3.98 -30.74 -33.74
N LYS A 112 4.39 -31.46 -34.78
CA LYS A 112 3.50 -31.95 -35.83
C LYS A 112 3.74 -33.44 -36.06
N VAL A 113 2.68 -34.23 -36.10
CA VAL A 113 2.76 -35.65 -36.41
C VAL A 113 1.55 -36.11 -37.22
N GLU A 114 1.79 -36.97 -38.20
CA GLU A 114 0.74 -37.76 -38.84
C GLU A 114 0.72 -39.13 -38.17
N ALA A 115 -0.42 -39.51 -37.60
CA ALA A 115 -0.61 -40.81 -36.99
C ALA A 115 -1.71 -41.59 -37.74
N THR A 116 -1.48 -42.88 -37.93
CA THR A 116 -2.47 -43.82 -38.46
C THR A 116 -2.90 -44.75 -37.34
N LEU A 117 -4.16 -44.64 -36.94
CA LEU A 117 -4.76 -45.46 -35.88
C LEU A 117 -5.59 -46.56 -36.55
N ALA A 118 -5.16 -47.81 -36.41
CA ALA A 118 -5.68 -48.91 -37.24
C ALA A 118 -7.12 -49.32 -36.90
N ASN A 119 -7.51 -49.26 -35.63
CA ASN A 119 -8.79 -49.77 -35.16
C ASN A 119 -9.72 -48.61 -34.76
N PRO A 120 -11.03 -48.69 -35.05
CA PRO A 120 -12.00 -47.74 -34.52
C PRO A 120 -12.13 -47.90 -33.00
N GLY A 121 -12.48 -46.82 -32.30
CA GLY A 121 -12.70 -46.84 -30.86
C GLY A 121 -12.02 -45.68 -30.12
N LYS A 122 -12.06 -45.76 -28.80
CA LYS A 122 -11.49 -44.74 -27.89
C LYS A 122 -10.03 -45.06 -27.59
N TYR A 123 -9.18 -44.06 -27.78
CA TYR A 123 -7.75 -44.14 -27.46
C TYR A 123 -7.44 -43.18 -26.32
N ALA A 124 -6.93 -43.68 -25.21
CA ALA A 124 -6.32 -42.83 -24.20
C ALA A 124 -5.00 -42.28 -24.74
N LEU A 125 -4.84 -40.96 -24.72
CA LEU A 125 -3.64 -40.30 -25.23
C LEU A 125 -2.80 -39.78 -24.06
N LYS A 126 -1.53 -40.20 -24.03
CA LYS A 126 -0.51 -39.70 -23.10
C LYS A 126 0.63 -39.08 -23.89
N LEU A 127 1.07 -37.91 -23.47
CA LEU A 127 2.23 -37.23 -24.03
C LEU A 127 3.35 -37.18 -23.00
N ILE A 128 4.54 -37.59 -23.39
CA ILE A 128 5.74 -37.58 -22.55
C ILE A 128 6.78 -36.70 -23.23
N THR A 129 7.22 -35.67 -22.53
CA THR A 129 8.36 -34.86 -22.95
C THR A 129 9.62 -35.34 -22.24
N ASP A 130 10.68 -35.58 -23.00
CA ASP A 130 12.02 -35.89 -22.47
C ASP A 130 13.09 -35.04 -23.15
N GLY A 131 13.73 -34.15 -22.40
CA GLY A 131 14.70 -33.20 -22.93
C GLY A 131 15.74 -32.73 -21.91
N LYS A 132 16.74 -31.98 -22.37
CA LYS A 132 17.74 -31.32 -21.51
C LYS A 132 17.05 -30.27 -20.61
N GLY A 133 16.61 -30.70 -19.43
CA GLY A 133 16.10 -29.83 -18.36
C GLY A 133 14.58 -29.66 -18.25
N PHE A 134 13.80 -30.16 -19.22
CA PHE A 134 12.34 -30.16 -19.16
C PHE A 134 11.79 -31.54 -19.48
N GLY A 135 10.97 -32.06 -18.57
CA GLY A 135 10.33 -33.35 -18.69
C GLY A 135 9.02 -33.35 -17.93
N ASP A 136 8.01 -33.91 -18.56
CA ASP A 136 6.63 -33.80 -18.12
C ASP A 136 5.77 -34.87 -18.79
N GLU A 137 4.67 -35.23 -18.12
CA GLU A 137 3.70 -36.20 -18.59
C GLU A 137 2.31 -35.56 -18.57
N ILE A 138 1.64 -35.55 -19.72
CA ILE A 138 0.33 -34.94 -19.90
C ILE A 138 -0.63 -36.02 -20.39
N SER A 139 -1.71 -36.24 -19.63
CA SER A 139 -2.80 -37.12 -20.06
C SER A 139 -3.91 -36.29 -20.68
N VAL A 140 -4.40 -36.73 -21.83
CA VAL A 140 -5.45 -36.08 -22.59
C VAL A 140 -6.70 -36.96 -22.58
N SER A 141 -7.88 -36.34 -22.58
CA SER A 141 -9.14 -37.05 -22.77
C SER A 141 -9.14 -37.90 -24.05
N GLU A 142 -9.95 -38.95 -24.06
CA GLU A 142 -9.94 -39.99 -25.10
C GLU A 142 -10.06 -39.40 -26.52
N VAL A 143 -9.16 -39.81 -27.41
CA VAL A 143 -9.24 -39.55 -28.85
C VAL A 143 -10.17 -40.60 -29.45
N GLN A 144 -11.30 -40.15 -29.99
CA GLN A 144 -12.25 -41.02 -30.67
C GLN A 144 -11.80 -41.25 -32.11
N VAL A 145 -11.61 -42.51 -32.50
CA VAL A 145 -11.35 -42.93 -33.88
C VAL A 145 -12.63 -43.52 -34.46
N LEU A 146 -13.08 -43.01 -35.60
CA LEU A 146 -14.31 -43.44 -36.25
C LEU A 146 -14.05 -44.46 -37.35
N ASN A 147 -15.09 -45.19 -37.74
CA ASN A 147 -15.02 -46.06 -38.91
C ASN A 147 -14.92 -45.22 -40.18
N LYS A 148 -14.32 -45.80 -41.22
CA LYS A 148 -14.27 -45.16 -42.54
C LYS A 148 -15.70 -44.91 -43.06
N GLY A 149 -16.01 -43.66 -43.41
CA GLY A 149 -17.32 -43.22 -43.89
C GLY A 149 -18.34 -42.88 -42.80
N GLU A 150 -18.00 -43.05 -41.52
CA GLU A 150 -18.81 -42.58 -40.39
C GLU A 150 -18.66 -41.06 -40.23
N LYS A 151 -19.78 -40.36 -40.00
CA LYS A 151 -19.74 -38.92 -39.75
C LYS A 151 -19.47 -38.68 -38.26
N PRO A 152 -18.59 -37.73 -37.90
CA PRO A 152 -18.49 -37.28 -36.53
C PRO A 152 -19.86 -36.81 -36.03
N ALA A 153 -20.19 -37.15 -34.79
CA ALA A 153 -21.42 -36.68 -34.17
C ALA A 153 -21.40 -35.14 -34.12
N ASP A 154 -22.55 -34.51 -34.38
CA ASP A 154 -22.78 -33.07 -34.19
C ASP A 154 -22.62 -32.72 -32.70
N GLY A 155 -21.37 -32.58 -32.25
CA GLY A 155 -21.06 -32.49 -30.83
C GLY A 155 -19.57 -32.43 -30.50
N HIS A 156 -18.70 -32.19 -31.47
CA HIS A 156 -17.33 -31.81 -31.14
C HIS A 156 -17.38 -30.43 -30.48
N ALA A 157 -17.11 -30.43 -29.18
CA ALA A 157 -16.94 -29.26 -28.36
C ALA A 157 -15.79 -28.42 -28.95
N GLY A 158 -16.13 -27.57 -29.93
CA GLY A 158 -15.27 -26.47 -30.34
C GLY A 158 -14.94 -25.68 -29.08
N GLY A 159 -13.63 -25.49 -28.83
CA GLY A 159 -13.12 -24.80 -27.65
C GLY A 159 -13.82 -23.45 -27.49
N GLY A 160 -14.88 -23.46 -26.69
CA GLY A 160 -15.86 -22.38 -26.64
C GLY A 160 -15.25 -21.22 -25.89
N GLY A 161 -14.81 -20.21 -26.63
CA GLY A 161 -14.48 -18.89 -26.12
C GLY A 161 -14.72 -17.86 -27.21
N ALA A 162 -15.36 -16.75 -26.88
CA ALA A 162 -15.72 -15.71 -27.85
C ALA A 162 -14.50 -14.94 -28.41
N ILE A 163 -13.34 -15.04 -27.75
CA ILE A 163 -12.14 -14.30 -28.08
C ILE A 163 -11.02 -15.27 -28.45
N ALA A 164 -10.53 -15.19 -29.68
CA ALA A 164 -9.37 -15.96 -30.12
C ALA A 164 -8.06 -15.19 -29.84
N PHE A 165 -7.12 -15.82 -29.15
CA PHE A 165 -5.77 -15.30 -28.95
C PHE A 165 -4.80 -16.47 -29.08
N LEU A 166 -4.05 -16.53 -30.18
CA LEU A 166 -3.29 -17.73 -30.58
C LEU A 166 -2.07 -17.97 -29.68
N LYS A 167 -1.58 -19.20 -29.59
CA LYS A 167 -0.42 -19.55 -28.75
C LYS A 167 0.82 -18.77 -29.14
N GLU A 168 1.08 -18.59 -30.42
CA GLU A 168 2.22 -17.79 -30.89
C GLU A 168 2.10 -16.31 -30.51
N GLN A 169 0.87 -15.78 -30.39
CA GLN A 169 0.65 -14.42 -29.89
C GLN A 169 0.84 -14.34 -28.36
N GLN A 170 0.36 -15.35 -27.63
CA GLN A 170 0.57 -15.46 -26.18
C GLN A 170 2.06 -15.53 -25.82
N TRP A 171 2.86 -16.30 -26.58
CA TRP A 171 4.27 -16.54 -26.30
C TRP A 171 5.18 -15.31 -26.48
N VAL A 172 4.78 -14.32 -27.27
CA VAL A 172 5.60 -13.13 -27.54
C VAL A 172 5.33 -11.96 -26.57
N VAL A 173 4.33 -12.08 -25.70
CA VAL A 173 4.02 -11.06 -24.67
C VAL A 173 4.28 -11.59 -23.27
N ASP A 174 4.17 -10.72 -22.25
CA ASP A 174 4.16 -11.16 -20.85
C ASP A 174 2.75 -11.66 -20.49
N PHE A 175 2.56 -12.96 -20.68
CA PHE A 175 1.27 -13.62 -20.53
C PHE A 175 1.36 -14.68 -19.45
N MET A 176 0.31 -14.83 -18.64
CA MET A 176 0.16 -15.97 -17.75
C MET A 176 -1.30 -16.28 -17.53
N VAL A 177 -1.58 -17.57 -17.36
CA VAL A 177 -2.88 -18.06 -16.93
C VAL A 177 -2.69 -18.94 -15.69
N ALA A 178 -3.47 -18.68 -14.66
CA ALA A 178 -3.49 -19.48 -13.44
C ALA A 178 -4.90 -19.57 -12.86
N GLN A 179 -5.12 -20.55 -12.00
CA GLN A 179 -6.33 -20.61 -11.20
C GLN A 179 -6.30 -19.54 -10.10
N PRO A 180 -7.45 -18.97 -9.72
CA PRO A 180 -7.55 -18.08 -8.58
C PRO A 180 -7.06 -18.78 -7.30
N VAL A 181 -6.42 -18.03 -6.42
CA VAL A 181 -5.88 -18.57 -5.17
C VAL A 181 -6.79 -18.25 -4.00
N ARG A 182 -6.74 -19.09 -2.96
CA ARG A 182 -7.36 -18.79 -1.66
C ARG A 182 -6.35 -18.07 -0.80
N LYS A 183 -6.66 -16.84 -0.38
CA LYS A 183 -5.74 -16.01 0.40
C LYS A 183 -6.47 -15.25 1.50
N ASP A 184 -5.80 -15.07 2.63
CA ASP A 184 -6.27 -14.17 3.67
C ASP A 184 -5.89 -12.74 3.25
N LEU A 185 -6.90 -11.89 3.08
CA LEU A 185 -6.72 -10.51 2.64
C LEU A 185 -7.14 -9.54 3.74
N GLY A 186 -6.29 -8.57 4.06
CA GLY A 186 -6.63 -7.46 4.94
C GLY A 186 -7.58 -6.47 4.26
N SER A 187 -8.49 -5.90 5.05
CA SER A 187 -9.24 -4.70 4.65
C SER A 187 -8.53 -3.48 5.20
N PHE A 188 -8.24 -2.50 4.34
CA PHE A 188 -7.56 -1.27 4.71
C PHE A 188 -8.34 -0.05 4.27
N VAL A 189 -8.34 0.97 5.12
CA VAL A 189 -8.85 2.29 4.82
C VAL A 189 -7.66 3.22 4.62
N PRO A 190 -7.37 3.63 3.37
CA PRO A 190 -6.34 4.64 3.13
C PRO A 190 -6.84 5.99 3.63
N THR A 191 -6.01 6.68 4.41
CA THR A 191 -6.25 8.04 4.88
C THR A 191 -4.95 8.81 5.00
N THR A 192 -5.05 10.12 5.14
CA THR A 192 -3.96 10.94 5.63
C THR A 192 -3.99 11.02 7.15
N GLY A 193 -2.83 11.24 7.74
CA GLY A 193 -2.68 11.53 9.16
C GLY A 193 -1.57 12.55 9.40
N GLU A 194 -1.45 12.99 10.64
CA GLU A 194 -0.43 13.93 11.10
C GLU A 194 0.24 13.40 12.37
N LEU A 195 1.55 13.57 12.45
CA LEU A 195 2.31 13.27 13.67
C LEU A 195 2.22 14.45 14.64
N VAL A 196 1.54 14.25 15.77
CA VAL A 196 1.33 15.25 16.81
C VAL A 196 2.08 14.87 18.10
N PRO A 197 2.40 15.84 18.97
CA PRO A 197 2.93 15.53 20.29
C PRO A 197 1.89 14.75 21.11
N VAL A 198 2.38 13.88 22.00
CA VAL A 198 1.52 13.25 23.02
C VAL A 198 0.89 14.34 23.90
N SER A 199 -0.33 14.11 24.41
CA SER A 199 -0.93 15.04 25.38
C SER A 199 0.00 15.33 26.56
N ASN A 200 0.14 16.62 26.91
CA ASN A 200 1.05 17.11 27.96
C ASN A 200 2.56 16.90 27.71
N ALA A 201 2.95 16.50 26.50
CA ALA A 201 4.36 16.36 26.11
C ALA A 201 4.99 17.66 25.58
N GLU A 202 4.29 18.78 25.72
CA GLU A 202 4.72 20.11 25.30
C GLU A 202 4.61 21.09 26.47
N ALA A 203 5.58 22.00 26.57
CA ALA A 203 5.54 23.09 27.52
C ALA A 203 6.13 24.37 26.94
N THR A 204 5.40 25.47 27.12
CA THR A 204 5.91 26.82 26.89
C THR A 204 6.61 27.30 28.15
N VAL A 205 7.88 27.68 28.02
CA VAL A 205 8.66 28.26 29.10
C VAL A 205 8.53 29.77 29.02
N SER A 206 7.92 30.37 30.04
CA SER A 206 7.71 31.81 30.12
C SER A 206 8.62 32.46 31.16
N ALA A 207 8.83 33.77 31.02
CA ALA A 207 9.53 34.58 32.01
C ALA A 207 8.71 34.63 33.33
N PRO A 208 9.29 34.24 34.48
CA PRO A 208 8.58 34.31 35.76
C PRO A 208 8.40 35.75 36.26
N LEU A 209 9.28 36.66 35.86
CA LEU A 209 9.30 38.07 36.24
C LEU A 209 9.83 38.92 35.08
N SER A 210 9.46 40.20 35.06
CA SER A 210 9.97 41.14 34.06
C SER A 210 11.45 41.48 34.29
N GLY A 211 12.22 41.62 33.22
CA GLY A 211 13.65 41.93 33.27
C GLY A 211 14.31 41.85 31.89
N ILE A 212 15.64 41.80 31.86
CA ILE A 212 16.43 41.64 30.62
C ILE A 212 16.97 40.23 30.58
N ILE A 213 16.86 39.52 29.45
CA ILE A 213 17.51 38.21 29.30
C ILE A 213 19.02 38.40 29.31
N SER A 214 19.69 37.74 30.25
CA SER A 214 21.12 37.84 30.42
C SER A 214 21.90 37.27 29.24
N THR A 215 22.98 37.93 28.85
CA THR A 215 23.90 37.46 27.81
C THR A 215 24.95 36.48 28.34
N VAL A 216 25.05 36.33 29.67
CA VAL A 216 26.01 35.43 30.33
C VAL A 216 25.75 33.97 29.97
N LYS A 217 24.49 33.59 29.76
CA LYS A 217 24.10 32.26 29.31
C LYS A 217 23.43 32.35 27.95
N GLN A 218 23.96 31.63 26.98
CA GLN A 218 23.35 31.51 25.67
C GLN A 218 21.99 30.80 25.78
N LEU A 219 20.96 31.37 25.16
CA LEU A 219 19.66 30.73 25.01
C LEU A 219 19.82 29.43 24.19
N PRO A 220 19.07 28.36 24.51
CA PRO A 220 18.97 27.19 23.66
C PRO A 220 18.59 27.56 22.21
N PHE A 221 19.14 26.84 21.24
CA PHE A 221 18.74 26.95 19.84
C PHE A 221 17.71 25.87 19.48
N ILE A 222 16.95 26.10 18.41
CA ILE A 222 15.95 25.14 17.90
C ILE A 222 16.65 23.81 17.56
N GLY A 223 16.11 22.70 18.06
CA GLY A 223 16.68 21.36 17.94
C GLY A 223 17.54 20.93 19.13
N LYS A 224 17.93 21.84 20.03
CA LYS A 224 18.66 21.47 21.25
C LYS A 224 17.77 20.63 22.17
N LYS A 225 18.31 19.52 22.70
CA LYS A 225 17.68 18.74 23.77
C LYS A 225 17.93 19.40 25.12
N VAL A 226 16.90 19.44 25.96
CA VAL A 226 16.95 19.97 27.33
C VAL A 226 16.34 18.99 28.32
N ALA A 227 16.91 18.92 29.52
CA ALA A 227 16.38 18.09 30.61
C ALA A 227 15.45 18.89 31.52
N LYS A 228 14.46 18.23 32.13
CA LYS A 228 13.61 18.83 33.18
C LYS A 228 14.50 19.40 34.30
N GLY A 229 14.27 20.66 34.65
CA GLY A 229 15.04 21.42 35.65
C GLY A 229 16.30 22.11 35.13
N GLU A 230 16.73 21.84 33.88
CA GLU A 230 17.85 22.54 33.24
C GLU A 230 17.54 24.04 33.16
N VAL A 231 18.51 24.88 33.54
CA VAL A 231 18.41 26.33 33.36
C VAL A 231 18.50 26.63 31.87
N VAL A 232 17.44 27.21 31.30
CA VAL A 232 17.35 27.56 29.88
C VAL A 232 17.54 29.05 29.61
N ALA A 233 17.27 29.91 30.58
CA ALA A 233 17.55 31.33 30.50
C ALA A 233 17.90 31.90 31.88
N LEU A 234 18.63 33.01 31.88
CA LEU A 234 18.85 33.84 33.06
C LEU A 234 18.22 35.20 32.78
N ILE A 235 17.46 35.73 33.73
CA ILE A 235 16.88 37.07 33.63
C ILE A 235 17.58 37.96 34.65
N ASP A 236 18.12 39.08 34.17
CA ASP A 236 18.59 40.21 34.96
C ASP A 236 17.36 41.09 35.29
N PRO A 237 16.83 41.03 36.52
CA PRO A 237 15.72 41.89 36.90
C PRO A 237 16.17 43.35 36.97
N PRO A 238 15.26 44.31 36.75
CA PRO A 238 15.60 45.72 36.79
C PRO A 238 16.10 46.10 38.18
N ILE A 239 17.35 46.58 38.27
CA ILE A 239 17.91 47.15 39.49
C ILE A 239 17.41 48.59 39.58
N ARG A 240 16.23 48.77 40.16
CA ARG A 240 15.69 50.09 40.53
C ARG A 240 15.53 50.13 42.06
N PRO A 241 15.96 51.19 42.76
CA PRO A 241 15.64 51.40 44.17
C PRO A 241 14.13 51.30 44.47
N ASP A 242 13.33 51.63 43.46
CA ASP A 242 11.88 51.76 43.37
C ASP A 242 11.19 50.53 42.73
N GLY A 243 11.89 49.39 42.48
CA GLY A 243 11.21 48.21 41.93
C GLY A 243 11.96 46.86 41.97
N GLY A 244 11.18 45.78 41.85
CA GLY A 244 11.67 44.41 41.65
C GLY A 244 12.36 43.79 42.87
N ILE A 245 13.64 43.40 42.72
CA ILE A 245 14.43 42.74 43.78
C ILE A 245 14.62 43.63 45.00
N GLY A 246 14.83 44.95 44.82
CA GLY A 246 15.06 45.87 45.93
C GLY A 246 13.85 45.94 46.86
N GLN A 247 12.66 46.07 46.27
CA GLN A 247 11.39 46.08 47.00
C GLN A 247 11.05 44.72 47.60
N LEU A 248 11.28 43.62 46.87
CA LEU A 248 11.10 42.26 47.38
C LEU A 248 12.04 41.98 48.57
N GLY A 249 13.29 42.43 48.48
CA GLY A 249 14.30 42.30 49.54
C GLY A 249 13.94 43.13 50.77
N ALA A 250 13.46 44.36 50.59
CA ALA A 250 12.98 45.22 51.67
C ALA A 250 11.75 44.62 52.37
N ALA A 251 10.74 44.19 51.60
CA ALA A 251 9.54 43.54 52.12
C ALA A 251 9.87 42.23 52.86
N TYR A 252 10.80 41.43 52.34
CA TYR A 252 11.29 40.23 53.01
C TYR A 252 11.98 40.55 54.35
N ALA A 253 12.84 41.57 54.38
CA ALA A 253 13.52 42.00 55.60
C ALA A 253 12.52 42.50 56.66
N GLU A 254 11.52 43.28 56.25
CA GLU A 254 10.45 43.77 57.14
C GLU A 254 9.61 42.63 57.70
N ALA A 255 9.12 41.72 56.86
CA ALA A 255 8.33 40.57 57.28
C ALA A 255 9.12 39.66 58.24
N LYS A 256 10.41 39.45 57.98
CA LYS A 256 11.29 38.69 58.87
C LYS A 256 11.46 39.37 60.23
N ASN A 257 11.62 40.69 60.25
CA ASN A 257 11.68 41.45 61.50
C ASN A 257 10.37 41.38 62.28
N ARG A 258 9.22 41.39 61.59
CA ARG A 258 7.90 41.25 62.21
C ARG A 258 7.70 39.88 62.85
N VAL A 259 8.13 38.79 62.19
CA VAL A 259 8.14 37.44 62.78
C VAL A 259 9.04 37.40 64.02
N ALA A 260 10.24 37.98 63.94
CA ALA A 260 11.17 38.01 65.08
C ALA A 260 10.60 38.77 66.29
N LEU A 261 9.89 39.88 66.05
CA LEU A 261 9.21 40.63 67.10
C LEU A 261 8.03 39.84 67.68
N ALA A 262 7.15 39.30 66.84
CA ALA A 262 6.00 38.52 67.28
C ALA A 262 6.40 37.26 68.07
N GLN A 263 7.51 36.62 67.69
CA GLN A 263 8.07 35.49 68.43
C GLN A 263 8.48 35.89 69.85
N LYS A 264 9.21 37.00 69.99
CA LYS A 264 9.64 37.51 71.30
C LYS A 264 8.45 37.84 72.21
N GLU A 265 7.38 38.41 71.65
CA GLU A 265 6.17 38.72 72.42
C GLU A 265 5.40 37.45 72.81
N TYR A 266 5.30 36.45 71.93
CA TYR A 266 4.75 35.14 72.27
C TYR A 266 5.55 34.44 73.38
N ASP A 267 6.88 34.39 73.26
CA ASP A 267 7.76 33.79 74.28
C ASP A 267 7.67 34.52 75.63
N ARG A 268 7.48 35.85 75.60
CA ARG A 268 7.23 36.65 76.81
C ARG A 268 5.86 36.34 77.40
N ALA A 269 4.80 36.34 76.60
CA ALA A 269 3.44 36.07 77.06
C ALA A 269 3.34 34.66 77.67
N LYS A 270 3.96 33.66 77.03
CA LYS A 270 4.02 32.28 77.51
C LYS A 270 4.70 32.19 78.87
N ARG A 271 5.90 32.77 79.03
CA ARG A 271 6.62 32.79 80.32
C ARG A 271 5.83 33.46 81.44
N LEU A 272 5.17 34.58 81.14
CA LEU A 272 4.34 35.28 82.13
C LEU A 272 3.08 34.49 82.51
N HIS A 273 2.50 33.75 81.57
CA HIS A 273 1.38 32.87 81.85
C HIS A 273 1.79 31.65 82.69
N GLU A 274 2.91 31.01 82.35
CA GLU A 274 3.49 29.90 83.13
C GLU A 274 3.85 30.32 84.56
N ALA A 275 4.30 31.56 84.73
CA ALA A 275 4.52 32.19 86.03
C ALA A 275 3.21 32.63 86.74
N LYS A 276 2.03 32.37 86.15
CA LYS A 276 0.70 32.77 86.63
C LYS A 276 0.49 34.29 86.78
N ILE A 277 1.25 35.09 86.03
CA ILE A 277 1.20 36.57 86.04
C ILE A 277 0.25 37.10 84.95
N ALA A 278 0.19 36.43 83.79
CA ALA A 278 -0.65 36.86 82.65
C ALA A 278 -1.80 35.88 82.35
N PRO A 279 -2.97 36.36 81.90
CA PRO A 279 -4.07 35.51 81.44
C PRO A 279 -3.70 34.69 80.19
N LEU A 280 -4.28 33.49 80.05
CA LEU A 280 -4.08 32.60 78.89
C LEU A 280 -4.39 33.31 77.56
N LYS A 281 -5.46 34.13 77.52
CA LYS A 281 -5.86 34.94 76.36
C LYS A 281 -4.70 35.73 75.74
N ARG A 282 -3.76 36.21 76.56
CA ARG A 282 -2.60 36.99 76.08
C ARG A 282 -1.58 36.13 75.33
N VAL A 283 -1.48 34.84 75.67
CA VAL A 283 -0.66 33.86 74.93
C VAL A 283 -1.32 33.57 73.58
N GLU A 284 -2.63 33.32 73.57
CA GLU A 284 -3.41 33.04 72.36
C GLU A 284 -3.38 34.21 71.36
N GLU A 285 -3.50 35.45 71.84
CA GLU A 285 -3.37 36.67 71.01
C GLU A 285 -1.96 36.83 70.41
N ALA A 286 -0.92 36.53 71.20
CA ALA A 286 0.47 36.59 70.73
C ALA A 286 0.78 35.46 69.74
N GLU A 287 0.21 34.27 69.94
CA GLU A 287 0.32 33.13 69.02
C GLU A 287 -0.33 33.43 67.67
N LEU A 288 -1.53 34.01 67.66
CA LEU A 288 -2.20 34.44 66.44
C LEU A 288 -1.39 35.50 65.68
N THR A 289 -0.79 36.44 66.42
CA THR A 289 0.09 37.48 65.85
C THR A 289 1.36 36.86 65.24
N LEU A 290 1.95 35.87 65.89
CA LEU A 290 3.10 35.13 65.37
C LEU A 290 2.73 34.30 64.13
N SER A 291 1.61 33.60 64.17
CA SER A 291 1.10 32.80 63.06
C SER A 291 0.83 33.67 61.83
N SER A 292 0.13 34.79 61.99
CA SER A 292 -0.13 35.74 60.89
C SER A 292 1.17 36.35 60.32
N ALA A 293 2.14 36.69 61.18
CA ALA A 293 3.44 37.19 60.71
C ALA A 293 4.22 36.13 59.90
N ARG A 294 4.17 34.85 60.31
CA ARG A 294 4.80 33.74 59.57
C ARG A 294 4.12 33.49 58.23
N ALA A 295 2.79 33.51 58.19
CA ALA A 295 2.02 33.36 56.96
C ALA A 295 2.34 34.48 55.94
N ALA A 296 2.58 35.70 56.42
CA ALA A 296 3.01 36.81 55.56
C ALA A 296 4.45 36.67 55.04
N LEU A 297 5.34 35.98 55.76
CA LEU A 297 6.74 35.77 55.37
C LEU A 297 6.91 34.66 54.33
N GLU A 298 6.12 33.59 54.41
CA GLU A 298 6.24 32.39 53.56
C GLU A 298 6.29 32.67 52.03
N PRO A 299 5.38 33.47 51.43
CA PRO A 299 5.45 33.75 49.99
C PRO A 299 6.69 34.56 49.61
N LEU A 300 7.17 35.43 50.49
CA LEU A 300 8.37 36.25 50.28
C LEU A 300 9.64 35.39 50.35
N GLU A 301 9.69 34.38 51.23
CA GLU A 301 10.78 33.41 51.29
C GLU A 301 10.89 32.60 50.01
N LYS A 302 9.77 32.11 49.47
CA LYS A 302 9.74 31.37 48.20
C LYS A 302 10.22 32.25 47.04
N ALA A 303 9.78 33.50 46.98
CA ALA A 303 10.21 34.46 45.97
C ALA A 303 11.71 34.78 46.09
N MET A 304 12.23 34.98 47.30
CA MET A 304 13.65 35.24 47.56
C MET A 304 14.54 34.02 47.30
N GLY A 305 14.04 32.80 47.53
CA GLY A 305 14.73 31.56 47.17
C GLY A 305 15.00 31.43 45.67
N ASN A 306 14.05 31.88 44.84
CA ASN A 306 14.20 31.92 43.38
C ASN A 306 15.22 32.98 42.90
N VAL A 307 15.45 34.03 43.70
CA VAL A 307 16.41 35.11 43.41
C VAL A 307 17.82 34.79 43.92
N LYS A 308 17.95 34.12 45.08
CA LYS A 308 19.23 33.75 45.70
C LYS A 308 19.88 32.47 45.13
N GLY A 309 19.21 31.76 44.23
CA GLY A 309 19.80 30.62 43.52
C GLY A 309 21.03 30.99 42.69
N GLU A 310 21.67 29.99 42.07
CA GLU A 310 22.98 29.98 41.37
C GLU A 310 23.28 31.13 40.36
N GLY A 311 22.36 32.07 40.10
CA GLY A 311 22.47 33.15 39.12
C GLY A 311 23.17 34.43 39.58
N GLY A 312 23.65 34.52 40.83
CA GLY A 312 24.36 35.71 41.32
C GLY A 312 23.54 37.00 41.27
N GLY A 313 22.26 36.92 41.65
CA GLY A 313 21.28 38.03 41.55
C GLY A 313 20.38 37.97 40.31
N ARG A 314 20.56 36.95 39.45
CA ARG A 314 19.74 36.66 38.27
C ARG A 314 18.71 35.57 38.56
N ILE A 315 17.55 35.69 37.93
CA ILE A 315 16.48 34.71 38.05
C ILE A 315 16.70 33.60 37.03
N ALA A 316 16.85 32.36 37.51
CA ALA A 316 17.03 31.19 36.65
C ALA A 316 15.68 30.67 36.14
N VAL A 317 15.48 30.69 34.83
CA VAL A 317 14.32 30.09 34.17
C VAL A 317 14.67 28.65 33.82
N ARG A 318 13.87 27.70 34.31
CA ARG A 318 14.13 26.25 34.17
C ARG A 318 13.10 25.57 33.28
N ALA A 319 13.53 24.54 32.57
CA ALA A 319 12.65 23.70 31.76
C ALA A 319 11.69 22.88 32.65
N PRO A 320 10.36 22.96 32.46
CA PRO A 320 9.40 22.19 33.26
C PRO A 320 9.31 20.72 32.85
N VAL A 321 9.73 20.39 31.62
CA VAL A 321 9.74 19.04 31.04
C VAL A 321 11.05 18.80 30.27
N SER A 322 11.43 17.53 30.12
CA SER A 322 12.51 17.14 29.22
C SER A 322 11.99 17.08 27.78
N GLY A 323 12.78 17.54 26.81
CA GLY A 323 12.38 17.51 25.41
C GLY A 323 13.34 18.24 24.48
N THR A 324 12.84 18.62 23.31
CA THR A 324 13.57 19.36 22.29
C THR A 324 12.99 20.76 22.17
N VAL A 325 13.85 21.78 22.10
CA VAL A 325 13.44 23.15 21.85
C VAL A 325 12.97 23.27 20.40
N VAL A 326 11.69 23.60 20.19
CA VAL A 326 11.09 23.72 18.85
C VAL A 326 10.93 25.17 18.42
N GLU A 327 10.98 26.10 19.37
CA GLU A 327 10.77 27.52 19.14
C GLU A 327 11.48 28.35 20.21
N VAL A 328 12.02 29.49 19.82
CA VAL A 328 12.67 30.46 20.72
C VAL A 328 12.16 31.84 20.32
N THR A 329 11.36 32.45 21.19
CA THR A 329 10.66 33.72 20.92
C THR A 329 11.39 34.93 21.50
N ALA A 330 12.24 34.73 22.50
CA ALA A 330 12.98 35.80 23.15
C ALA A 330 14.46 35.85 22.71
N GLY A 331 15.09 37.02 22.84
CA GLY A 331 16.48 37.24 22.46
C GLY A 331 17.36 37.60 23.66
N ALA A 332 18.61 37.13 23.67
CA ALA A 332 19.58 37.56 24.67
C ALA A 332 19.78 39.09 24.61
N GLY A 333 19.84 39.73 25.78
CA GLY A 333 19.92 41.19 25.91
C GLY A 333 18.61 41.94 25.70
N LYS A 334 17.49 41.27 25.35
CA LYS A 334 16.18 41.91 25.21
C LYS A 334 15.41 41.91 26.52
N GLY A 335 14.57 42.92 26.70
CA GLY A 335 13.57 42.97 27.76
C GLY A 335 12.50 41.90 27.58
N VAL A 336 12.04 41.34 28.69
CA VAL A 336 10.90 40.42 28.77
C VAL A 336 9.98 40.82 29.91
N GLU A 337 8.69 40.55 29.75
CA GLU A 337 7.66 40.74 30.78
C GLU A 337 7.30 39.43 31.48
N ALA A 338 6.81 39.52 32.73
CA ALA A 338 6.28 38.35 33.43
C ALA A 338 5.16 37.67 32.63
N GLY A 339 5.26 36.36 32.43
CA GLY A 339 4.35 35.56 31.61
C GLY A 339 4.73 35.49 30.12
N GLN A 340 5.63 36.36 29.64
CA GLN A 340 6.04 36.35 28.23
C GLN A 340 6.75 35.04 27.86
N PRO A 341 6.35 34.36 26.77
CA PRO A 341 7.04 33.16 26.28
C PRO A 341 8.49 33.43 25.90
N ILE A 342 9.39 32.56 26.36
CA ILE A 342 10.83 32.58 26.02
C ILE A 342 11.13 31.51 24.97
N LEU A 343 10.68 30.28 25.21
CA LEU A 343 10.88 29.15 24.30
C LEU A 343 9.82 28.08 24.51
N ARG A 344 9.71 27.17 23.54
CA ARG A 344 8.77 26.04 23.55
C ARG A 344 9.54 24.73 23.49
N ILE A 345 9.20 23.80 24.38
CA ILE A 345 9.84 22.49 24.51
C ILE A 345 8.80 21.42 24.17
N VAL A 346 9.14 20.50 23.27
CA VAL A 346 8.32 19.35 22.92
C VAL A 346 9.11 18.07 23.13
N ASN A 347 8.55 17.11 23.86
CA ASN A 347 9.10 15.77 23.93
C ASN A 347 8.75 15.01 22.64
N THR A 348 9.78 14.69 21.86
CA THR A 348 9.67 14.05 20.55
C THR A 348 10.00 12.54 20.59
N GLY A 349 10.26 11.97 21.76
CA GLY A 349 10.62 10.55 21.90
C GLY A 349 9.46 9.58 21.66
N THR A 350 8.23 10.07 21.81
CA THR A 350 6.99 9.37 21.44
C THR A 350 6.05 10.39 20.84
N LEU A 351 5.45 10.06 19.71
CA LEU A 351 4.48 10.88 19.00
C LEU A 351 3.16 10.15 18.92
N TRP A 352 2.09 10.88 18.63
CA TRP A 352 0.83 10.28 18.20
C TRP A 352 0.65 10.48 16.70
N LEU A 353 0.29 9.43 16.00
CA LEU A 353 -0.25 9.53 14.65
C LEU A 353 -1.75 9.77 14.78
N LYS A 354 -2.18 10.99 14.45
CA LYS A 354 -3.60 11.36 14.35
C LYS A 354 -4.05 11.13 12.92
N ALA A 355 -4.86 10.10 12.71
CA ALA A 355 -5.49 9.80 11.43
C ALA A 355 -7.02 9.97 11.55
N ASN A 356 -7.71 10.07 10.42
CA ASN A 356 -9.17 10.20 10.39
C ASN A 356 -9.77 8.98 9.70
N ILE A 357 -10.75 8.34 10.32
CA ILE A 357 -11.48 7.20 9.72
C ILE A 357 -12.91 7.62 9.36
N PRO A 358 -13.42 7.34 8.15
CA PRO A 358 -14.81 7.60 7.78
C PRO A 358 -15.78 6.83 8.67
N ALA A 359 -16.91 7.44 9.03
CA ALA A 359 -17.91 6.82 9.90
C ALA A 359 -18.44 5.47 9.38
N THR A 360 -18.47 5.28 8.06
CA THR A 360 -18.92 4.04 7.40
C THR A 360 -18.03 2.84 7.71
N GLU A 361 -16.75 3.06 8.02
CA GLU A 361 -15.74 2.01 8.24
C GLU A 361 -15.58 1.63 9.71
N ILE A 362 -16.21 2.38 10.62
CA ILE A 362 -16.04 2.19 12.07
C ILE A 362 -16.80 0.95 12.56
N GLY A 363 -17.94 0.66 11.94
CA GLY A 363 -18.74 -0.54 12.28
C GLY A 363 -17.99 -1.84 11.98
N THR A 364 -17.14 -1.86 10.95
CA THR A 364 -16.35 -3.02 10.52
C THR A 364 -15.00 -3.12 11.25
N ALA A 365 -14.41 -1.97 11.62
CA ALA A 365 -13.12 -1.83 12.30
C ALA A 365 -12.96 -2.57 13.64
N GLY A 366 -14.06 -2.82 14.36
CA GLY A 366 -14.01 -3.38 15.73
C GLY A 366 -13.17 -2.52 16.69
N LYS A 367 -12.79 -3.08 17.85
CA LYS A 367 -11.97 -2.38 18.87
C LYS A 367 -10.45 -2.51 18.67
N SER A 368 -10.00 -3.25 17.67
CA SER A 368 -8.59 -3.60 17.45
C SER A 368 -8.08 -3.08 16.12
N LEU A 369 -8.13 -1.76 15.94
CA LEU A 369 -7.53 -1.12 14.78
C LEU A 369 -6.01 -1.21 14.84
N ASN A 370 -5.42 -1.60 13.73
CA ASN A 370 -3.99 -1.49 13.49
C ASN A 370 -3.77 -0.55 12.30
N ALA A 371 -2.59 0.04 12.20
CA ALA A 371 -2.25 0.87 11.06
C ALA A 371 -0.82 0.64 10.61
N THR A 372 -0.55 0.88 9.33
CA THR A 372 0.79 1.17 8.85
C THR A 372 0.80 2.57 8.26
N PHE A 373 1.95 3.21 8.23
CA PHE A 373 2.06 4.53 7.63
C PHE A 373 3.42 4.78 7.00
N THR A 374 3.43 5.66 6.01
CA THR A 374 4.63 6.21 5.40
C THR A 374 4.63 7.72 5.57
N VAL A 375 5.81 8.34 5.63
CA VAL A 375 5.97 9.78 5.80
C VAL A 375 6.76 10.32 4.62
N ALA A 376 6.31 11.44 4.06
CA ALA A 376 7.00 12.06 2.94
C ALA A 376 8.48 12.36 3.29
N GLY A 377 9.40 11.94 2.42
CA GLY A 377 10.84 12.08 2.63
C GLY A 377 11.51 10.93 3.39
N LEU A 378 10.76 9.91 3.83
CA LEU A 378 11.29 8.66 4.37
C LEU A 378 10.82 7.49 3.49
N THR A 379 11.73 6.56 3.19
CA THR A 379 11.41 5.35 2.39
C THR A 379 10.82 4.22 3.21
N ASP A 380 10.89 4.32 4.54
CA ASP A 380 10.51 3.25 5.44
C ASP A 380 9.00 3.25 5.69
N GLU A 381 8.42 2.06 5.78
CA GLU A 381 7.08 1.85 6.34
C GLU A 381 7.18 1.74 7.85
N PHE A 382 6.35 2.51 8.56
CA PHE A 382 6.29 2.54 10.02
C PHE A 382 5.02 1.84 10.50
N LYS A 383 5.12 1.23 11.68
CA LYS A 383 4.01 0.63 12.40
C LYS A 383 3.88 1.29 13.77
N PRO A 384 2.70 1.86 14.12
CA PRO A 384 2.46 2.31 15.48
C PRO A 384 2.56 1.16 16.48
N SER A 385 2.93 1.46 17.72
CA SER A 385 3.01 0.45 18.79
C SER A 385 1.64 -0.05 19.21
N ARG A 386 0.65 0.84 19.28
CA ARG A 386 -0.73 0.53 19.69
C ARG A 386 -1.72 1.63 19.31
N LEU A 387 -2.99 1.25 19.27
CA LEU A 387 -4.11 2.19 19.32
C LEU A 387 -4.17 2.86 20.70
N VAL A 388 -4.25 4.19 20.72
CA VAL A 388 -4.42 5.00 21.94
C VAL A 388 -5.88 5.26 22.20
N SER A 389 -6.59 5.77 21.18
CA SER A 389 -8.02 6.07 21.27
C SER A 389 -8.66 6.17 19.88
N VAL A 390 -9.97 6.00 19.87
CA VAL A 390 -10.87 6.38 18.79
C VAL A 390 -11.75 7.48 19.36
N GLY A 391 -11.89 8.60 18.66
CA GLY A 391 -12.75 9.69 19.09
C GLY A 391 -14.22 9.31 19.04
N ASP A 392 -15.03 9.86 19.95
CA ASP A 392 -16.47 9.59 20.03
C ASP A 392 -17.34 10.66 19.32
N MET A 393 -16.71 11.72 18.79
CA MET A 393 -17.40 12.83 18.14
C MET A 393 -16.98 12.95 16.67
N LEU A 394 -17.96 12.88 15.77
CA LEU A 394 -17.74 13.10 14.34
C LEU A 394 -17.40 14.56 14.06
N ASP A 395 -16.39 14.76 13.22
CA ASP A 395 -16.22 16.05 12.57
C ASP A 395 -17.41 16.30 11.62
N PRO A 396 -18.17 17.40 11.80
CA PRO A 396 -19.38 17.65 11.03
C PRO A 396 -19.11 17.97 9.54
N GLN A 397 -17.89 18.41 9.20
CA GLN A 397 -17.51 18.75 7.82
C GLN A 397 -17.04 17.50 7.07
N THR A 398 -16.16 16.70 7.68
CA THR A 398 -15.56 15.53 7.01
C THR A 398 -16.31 14.23 7.27
N ARG A 399 -17.20 14.18 8.27
CA ARG A 399 -17.88 12.96 8.73
C ARG A 399 -16.92 11.82 9.10
N THR A 400 -15.77 12.18 9.65
CA THR A 400 -14.75 11.24 10.12
C THR A 400 -14.59 11.28 11.64
N LEU A 401 -14.10 10.18 12.24
CA LEU A 401 -13.62 10.15 13.62
C LEU A 401 -12.08 10.20 13.66
N PRO A 402 -11.49 10.97 14.59
CA PRO A 402 -10.04 10.92 14.79
C PRO A 402 -9.65 9.62 15.48
N VAL A 403 -8.59 9.00 15.01
CA VAL A 403 -7.97 7.81 15.61
C VAL A 403 -6.54 8.16 15.95
N LEU A 404 -6.16 7.91 17.20
CA LEU A 404 -4.81 8.18 17.71
C LEU A 404 -4.05 6.87 17.86
N PHE A 405 -2.89 6.78 17.23
CA PHE A 405 -1.95 5.68 17.42
C PHE A 405 -0.66 6.16 18.06
N GLU A 406 -0.08 5.37 18.97
CA GLU A 406 1.19 5.68 19.61
C GLU A 406 2.35 5.27 18.70
N VAL A 407 3.31 6.18 18.50
CA VAL A 407 4.44 5.98 17.61
C VAL A 407 5.74 6.25 18.39
N PRO A 408 6.48 5.18 18.77
CA PRO A 408 7.81 5.33 19.33
C PRO A 408 8.77 5.98 18.32
N ASN A 409 9.53 6.99 18.74
CA ASN A 409 10.42 7.76 17.86
C ASN A 409 11.86 7.78 18.42
N GLN A 410 12.40 6.60 18.72
CA GLN A 410 13.73 6.47 19.34
C GLN A 410 14.87 7.01 18.46
N SER A 411 14.74 6.87 17.13
CA SER A 411 15.71 7.39 16.17
C SER A 411 15.61 8.90 15.97
N GLY A 412 14.54 9.54 16.44
CA GLY A 412 14.29 10.98 16.27
C GLY A 412 14.08 11.42 14.82
N ARG A 413 13.85 10.47 13.89
CA ARG A 413 13.63 10.74 12.46
C ARG A 413 12.25 11.32 12.19
N LEU A 414 11.26 10.94 12.98
CA LEU A 414 9.90 11.46 12.86
C LEU A 414 9.82 12.83 13.54
N LYS A 415 9.26 13.82 12.84
CA LYS A 415 9.08 15.19 13.34
C LYS A 415 7.59 15.47 13.53
N VAL A 416 7.29 16.29 14.54
CA VAL A 416 5.95 16.81 14.77
C VAL A 416 5.51 17.66 13.57
N GLY A 417 4.24 17.55 13.19
CA GLY A 417 3.63 18.27 12.06
C GLY A 417 3.85 17.60 10.70
N LEU A 418 4.57 16.47 10.64
CA LEU A 418 4.69 15.72 9.38
C LEU A 418 3.38 15.01 9.06
N PHE A 419 2.94 15.17 7.81
CA PHE A 419 1.85 14.38 7.25
C PHE A 419 2.33 12.97 6.92
N ALA A 420 1.44 12.00 7.13
CA ALA A 420 1.65 10.60 6.86
C ALA A 420 0.53 10.05 5.98
N ASN A 421 0.89 9.15 5.06
CA ASN A 421 -0.09 8.30 4.38
C ASN A 421 -0.31 7.09 5.27
N VAL A 422 -1.54 6.86 5.71
CA VAL A 422 -1.89 5.85 6.71
C VAL A 422 -2.82 4.83 6.07
N ALA A 423 -2.50 3.55 6.24
CA ALA A 423 -3.38 2.44 5.93
C ALA A 423 -3.92 1.86 7.24
N ILE A 424 -5.16 2.20 7.58
CA ILE A 424 -5.82 1.67 8.78
C ILE A 424 -6.44 0.32 8.45
N ARG A 425 -5.97 -0.76 9.08
CA ARG A 425 -6.54 -2.09 8.93
C ARG A 425 -7.86 -2.17 9.68
N THR A 426 -8.96 -2.33 8.95
CA THR A 426 -10.32 -2.45 9.51
C THR A 426 -10.80 -3.89 9.63
N GLY A 427 -10.10 -4.85 9.01
CA GLY A 427 -10.47 -6.25 9.15
C GLY A 427 -9.63 -7.19 8.31
N SER A 428 -10.12 -8.42 8.16
CA SER A 428 -9.55 -9.43 7.27
C SER A 428 -10.63 -10.37 6.75
N VAL A 429 -10.51 -10.76 5.49
CA VAL A 429 -11.31 -11.83 4.89
C VAL A 429 -10.43 -13.06 4.77
N ALA A 430 -10.71 -14.09 5.57
CA ALA A 430 -9.99 -15.36 5.51
C ALA A 430 -10.44 -16.21 4.32
N GLY A 431 -9.49 -16.88 3.66
CA GLY A 431 -9.78 -17.80 2.55
C GLY A 431 -10.52 -17.16 1.37
N ALA A 432 -10.31 -15.87 1.13
CA ALA A 432 -10.92 -15.16 0.01
C ALA A 432 -10.45 -15.76 -1.32
N LEU A 433 -11.37 -15.94 -2.28
CA LEU A 433 -10.98 -16.23 -3.65
C LEU A 433 -10.36 -14.95 -4.22
N ALA A 434 -9.13 -15.03 -4.69
CA ALA A 434 -8.36 -13.86 -5.07
C ALA A 434 -7.60 -14.07 -6.39
N VAL A 435 -7.48 -12.99 -7.14
CA VAL A 435 -6.65 -12.92 -8.36
C VAL A 435 -5.64 -11.79 -8.21
N PRO A 436 -4.48 -11.84 -8.90
CA PRO A 436 -3.59 -10.69 -8.99
C PRO A 436 -4.34 -9.48 -9.55
N LYS A 437 -4.00 -8.27 -9.10
CA LYS A 437 -4.61 -7.03 -9.59
C LYS A 437 -4.51 -6.90 -11.12
N ASP A 438 -3.40 -7.35 -11.70
CA ASP A 438 -3.14 -7.34 -13.14
C ASP A 438 -4.08 -8.23 -13.97
N ALA A 439 -4.83 -9.13 -13.32
CA ALA A 439 -5.85 -9.94 -13.96
C ALA A 439 -7.15 -9.17 -14.25
N LEU A 440 -7.36 -8.04 -13.56
CA LEU A 440 -8.57 -7.25 -13.62
C LEU A 440 -8.49 -6.17 -14.69
N ILE A 441 -9.56 -6.06 -15.46
CA ILE A 441 -9.77 -5.01 -16.45
C ILE A 441 -11.00 -4.22 -16.04
N GLU A 442 -10.84 -2.91 -15.93
CA GLU A 442 -11.97 -2.00 -15.81
C GLU A 442 -12.48 -1.63 -17.20
N ASP A 443 -13.80 -1.66 -17.37
CA ASP A 443 -14.48 -1.19 -18.57
C ASP A 443 -15.87 -0.66 -18.17
N GLU A 444 -16.18 0.60 -18.50
CA GLU A 444 -17.47 1.23 -18.14
C GLU A 444 -17.84 1.10 -16.65
N ALA A 445 -16.88 1.34 -15.75
CA ALA A 445 -17.03 1.22 -14.29
C ALA A 445 -17.42 -0.18 -13.79
N ARG A 446 -17.24 -1.22 -14.62
CA ARG A 446 -17.41 -2.64 -14.27
C ARG A 446 -16.07 -3.35 -14.37
N TRP A 447 -15.92 -4.40 -13.56
CA TRP A 447 -14.69 -5.19 -13.48
C TRP A 447 -14.85 -6.51 -14.21
N PHE A 448 -13.83 -6.86 -15.00
CA PHE A 448 -13.80 -8.07 -15.79
C PHE A 448 -12.49 -8.82 -15.60
N VAL A 449 -12.58 -10.14 -15.78
CA VAL A 449 -11.42 -11.01 -15.99
C VAL A 449 -11.61 -11.78 -17.30
N PHE A 450 -10.52 -12.29 -17.85
CA PHE A 450 -10.58 -13.22 -18.98
C PHE A 450 -10.32 -14.63 -18.48
N ILE A 451 -11.29 -15.53 -18.69
CA ILE A 451 -11.13 -16.96 -18.42
C ILE A 451 -10.67 -17.67 -19.69
N GLN A 452 -9.89 -18.75 -19.53
CA GLN A 452 -9.36 -19.55 -20.62
C GLN A 452 -10.04 -20.93 -20.66
N PRO A 453 -11.19 -21.07 -21.34
CA PRO A 453 -11.84 -22.36 -21.56
C PRO A 453 -11.03 -23.32 -22.45
N SER A 454 -10.23 -22.78 -23.39
CA SER A 454 -9.30 -23.58 -24.19
C SER A 454 -8.01 -22.81 -24.48
N GLY A 455 -6.97 -23.51 -24.92
CA GLY A 455 -5.62 -22.97 -25.08
C GLY A 455 -5.56 -21.64 -25.85
N GLU A 456 -6.44 -21.42 -26.82
CA GLU A 456 -6.48 -20.20 -27.62
C GLU A 456 -7.82 -19.45 -27.55
N ALA A 457 -8.79 -19.97 -26.82
CA ALA A 457 -10.10 -19.36 -26.69
C ALA A 457 -10.30 -18.80 -25.28
N PHE A 458 -10.76 -17.56 -25.22
CA PHE A 458 -10.98 -16.81 -24.00
C PHE A 458 -12.41 -16.28 -23.93
N ASP A 459 -12.94 -16.21 -22.72
CA ASP A 459 -14.21 -15.55 -22.45
C ASP A 459 -14.02 -14.39 -21.50
N ARG A 460 -14.71 -13.29 -21.79
CA ARG A 460 -14.82 -12.15 -20.91
C ARG A 460 -15.87 -12.43 -19.84
N ARG A 461 -15.47 -12.34 -18.57
CA ARG A 461 -16.34 -12.59 -17.42
C ARG A 461 -16.41 -11.36 -16.54
N GLU A 462 -17.61 -10.83 -16.34
CA GLU A 462 -17.84 -9.80 -15.33
C GLU A 462 -17.67 -10.39 -13.92
N VAL A 463 -16.97 -9.67 -13.06
CA VAL A 463 -16.73 -10.06 -11.67
C VAL A 463 -17.08 -8.93 -10.73
N LYS A 464 -17.50 -9.29 -9.51
CA LYS A 464 -17.57 -8.34 -8.40
C LYS A 464 -16.32 -8.49 -7.57
N ILE A 465 -15.68 -7.36 -7.27
CA ILE A 465 -14.46 -7.32 -6.47
C ILE A 465 -14.75 -6.94 -5.01
N GLY A 466 -13.83 -7.27 -4.12
CA GLY A 466 -13.88 -6.94 -2.69
C GLY A 466 -12.60 -6.24 -2.25
N VAL A 467 -12.04 -6.67 -1.12
CA VAL A 467 -10.82 -6.07 -0.56
C VAL A 467 -9.59 -6.32 -1.45
N GLU A 468 -8.68 -5.36 -1.48
CA GLU A 468 -7.36 -5.46 -2.12
C GLU A 468 -6.27 -5.50 -1.03
N ASP A 469 -5.38 -6.50 -1.10
CA ASP A 469 -4.25 -6.62 -0.20
C ASP A 469 -3.06 -7.34 -0.86
N GLY A 470 -1.86 -6.80 -0.67
CA GLY A 470 -0.61 -7.41 -1.13
C GLY A 470 -0.55 -7.72 -2.63
N GLY A 471 -1.16 -6.87 -3.48
CA GLY A 471 -1.22 -7.05 -4.94
C GLY A 471 -2.30 -8.03 -5.44
N PHE A 472 -3.14 -8.53 -4.53
CA PHE A 472 -4.26 -9.41 -4.85
C PHE A 472 -5.58 -8.71 -4.55
N VAL A 473 -6.60 -9.02 -5.35
CA VAL A 473 -7.96 -8.50 -5.19
C VAL A 473 -8.91 -9.65 -4.97
N GLN A 474 -9.76 -9.54 -3.95
CA GLN A 474 -10.83 -10.49 -3.69
C GLN A 474 -11.86 -10.48 -4.82
N ILE A 475 -12.27 -11.66 -5.27
CA ILE A 475 -13.44 -11.87 -6.13
C ILE A 475 -14.61 -12.36 -5.28
N THR A 476 -15.67 -11.56 -5.19
CA THR A 476 -16.88 -11.87 -4.41
C THR A 476 -17.94 -12.61 -5.21
N SER A 477 -17.99 -12.42 -6.54
CA SER A 477 -18.86 -13.19 -7.44
C SER A 477 -18.37 -13.13 -8.90
N GLY A 478 -18.86 -14.05 -9.73
CA GLY A 478 -18.61 -14.08 -11.19
C GLY A 478 -17.53 -15.07 -11.63
N LEU A 479 -16.73 -15.59 -10.70
CA LEU A 479 -15.62 -16.49 -10.97
C LEU A 479 -15.64 -17.71 -10.04
N LYS A 480 -15.37 -18.90 -10.60
CA LYS A 480 -15.23 -20.15 -9.87
C LYS A 480 -13.75 -20.43 -9.56
N GLY A 481 -13.50 -21.29 -8.57
CA GLY A 481 -12.13 -21.57 -8.10
C GLY A 481 -11.30 -22.49 -9.01
N ASP A 482 -11.95 -23.20 -9.92
CA ASP A 482 -11.35 -24.15 -10.86
C ASP A 482 -11.09 -23.55 -12.25
N GLU A 483 -11.73 -22.41 -12.56
CA GLU A 483 -11.54 -21.67 -13.81
C GLU A 483 -10.11 -21.11 -13.90
N ARG A 484 -9.52 -21.17 -15.08
CA ARG A 484 -8.20 -20.59 -15.37
C ARG A 484 -8.37 -19.16 -15.86
N VAL A 485 -7.69 -18.22 -15.22
CA VAL A 485 -7.80 -16.78 -15.46
C VAL A 485 -6.49 -16.23 -15.98
N VAL A 486 -6.57 -15.30 -16.94
CA VAL A 486 -5.40 -14.54 -17.39
C VAL A 486 -4.91 -13.65 -16.25
N THR A 487 -3.82 -14.05 -15.60
CA THR A 487 -3.25 -13.34 -14.45
C THR A 487 -2.23 -12.28 -14.82
N ARG A 488 -1.65 -12.37 -16.02
CA ARG A 488 -0.79 -11.36 -16.64
C ARG A 488 -1.11 -11.26 -18.12
N GLY A 489 -1.11 -10.04 -18.66
CA GLY A 489 -1.40 -9.80 -20.07
C GLY A 489 -2.88 -9.72 -20.43
N ALA A 490 -3.79 -9.53 -19.46
CA ALA A 490 -5.23 -9.39 -19.70
C ALA A 490 -5.58 -8.27 -20.69
N TYR A 491 -4.78 -7.20 -20.74
CA TYR A 491 -4.92 -6.12 -21.72
C TYR A 491 -4.72 -6.58 -23.17
N TYR A 492 -3.85 -7.57 -23.43
CA TYR A 492 -3.66 -8.10 -24.79
C TYR A 492 -4.90 -8.90 -25.26
N VAL A 493 -5.56 -9.62 -24.36
CA VAL A 493 -6.81 -10.31 -24.66
C VAL A 493 -7.95 -9.31 -24.92
N LYS A 494 -8.01 -8.21 -24.15
CA LYS A 494 -8.94 -7.10 -24.43
C LYS A 494 -8.73 -6.51 -25.82
N GLN A 495 -7.49 -6.34 -26.26
CA GLN A 495 -7.19 -5.85 -27.61
C GLN A 495 -7.63 -6.85 -28.69
N ALA A 496 -7.40 -8.15 -28.48
CA ALA A 496 -7.88 -9.19 -29.38
C ALA A 496 -9.41 -9.21 -29.49
N GLU A 497 -10.12 -9.06 -28.35
CA GLU A 497 -11.58 -8.89 -28.30
C GLU A 497 -12.04 -7.70 -29.14
N SER A 498 -11.41 -6.53 -28.96
CA SER A 498 -11.76 -5.31 -29.71
C SER A 498 -11.48 -5.43 -31.21
N ALA A 499 -10.37 -6.08 -31.60
CA ALA A 499 -10.04 -6.31 -33.00
C ALA A 499 -11.07 -7.22 -33.70
N ALA A 500 -11.53 -8.27 -33.00
CA ALA A 500 -12.58 -9.16 -33.50
C ALA A 500 -13.92 -8.40 -33.70
N LYS A 501 -14.27 -7.49 -32.80
CA LYS A 501 -15.49 -6.65 -32.92
C LYS A 501 -15.38 -5.59 -34.02
N GLY A 502 -14.21 -4.97 -34.20
CA GLY A 502 -13.97 -3.94 -35.21
C GLY A 502 -13.87 -4.46 -36.65
N GLY A 503 -13.53 -5.74 -36.84
CA GLY A 503 -13.50 -6.38 -38.15
C GLY A 503 -14.88 -6.79 -38.69
N ALA A 504 -15.89 -6.92 -37.83
CA ALA A 504 -17.24 -7.32 -38.21
C ALA A 504 -18.07 -6.20 -38.87
N ASP A 505 -17.63 -4.93 -38.76
CA ASP A 505 -18.39 -3.75 -39.22
C ASP A 505 -17.86 -3.14 -40.55
N GLN A 506 -16.81 -3.72 -41.15
CA GLN A 506 -16.24 -3.23 -42.43
C GLN A 506 -16.55 -4.14 -43.63
N GLY A 507 -17.54 -5.02 -43.49
CA GLY A 507 -17.86 -6.06 -44.47
C GLY A 507 -19.09 -5.79 -45.36
N HIS A 508 -19.77 -4.65 -45.29
CA HIS A 508 -20.83 -4.29 -46.25
C HIS A 508 -20.98 -2.76 -46.32
N GLY A 509 -20.32 -2.13 -47.28
CA GLY A 509 -20.43 -0.68 -47.48
C GLY A 509 -19.66 -0.17 -48.68
N HIS A 510 -20.38 -0.11 -49.81
CA HIS A 510 -20.07 0.50 -51.11
C HIS A 510 -19.43 -0.37 -52.19
#